data_AF-A0A0P8BT49-F1
#
_entry.id   AF-A0A0P8BT49-F1
#
_cell.length_a   1.000
_cell.length_b   1.000
_cell.length_c   1.000
_cell.angle_alpha   90.00
_cell.angle_beta   90.00
_cell.angle_gamma   90.00
#
_symmetry.space_group_name_H-M   'P 1'
#
loop_
_entity.id
_entity.type
_entity.pdbx_description
1 polymer ?
#
loop_
_entity_poly.entity_id
_entity_poly.type
_entity_poly.pdbx_seq_one_letter_code
_entity_poly.pdbx_strand_id
1 'polypeptide(L)'
;MLRLLLLVFVVVGLAPGTLVRTNSGTRSDVAVVMVTPVDEREGVTGALDLIGAWELKSSHGWFGGFSALVADGANGLIAGTDRGWLLDLDLAGAAPRAVPGTFRFVGVRTSGRGEVVDLEALARDPDRGTLWAAFENFNLVMRRDPDGTPATRRPPEMARWSANSGPETMERLADGRFLMLAEGRQRGATSHQGLLFPGDPVVPVIPLAFRFAAPPDYDPVDATQLPDGRVLILLRRVEYAIPARFDTAIAVADPRAIREGEAWQGEIIQRMSGAVFGDNFEGIAFVPAADDPARGAVWVIADDNFSVFQRSLLVRFDWALQTARP
;
A
#
# COMPACT_ATOMS: atom_id res chain seq x y z
N MET A 1 32.62 -23.24 -34.08
CA MET A 1 33.23 -21.91 -33.91
C MET A 1 32.21 -20.83 -33.58
N LEU A 2 31.08 -20.72 -34.31
CA LEU A 2 30.02 -19.73 -34.06
C LEU A 2 29.45 -19.75 -32.62
N ARG A 3 29.20 -20.94 -32.06
CA ARG A 3 28.68 -21.08 -30.67
C ARG A 3 29.64 -20.55 -29.60
N LEU A 4 30.94 -20.69 -29.80
CA LEU A 4 31.96 -20.20 -28.85
C LEU A 4 32.03 -18.67 -28.88
N LEU A 5 31.92 -18.09 -30.08
CA LEU A 5 31.86 -16.64 -30.32
C LEU A 5 30.64 -15.99 -29.66
N LEU A 6 29.46 -16.61 -29.79
CA LEU A 6 28.24 -16.14 -29.14
C LEU A 6 28.33 -16.21 -27.62
N LEU A 7 28.95 -17.27 -27.08
CA LEU A 7 29.12 -17.44 -25.64
C LEU A 7 30.10 -16.41 -25.06
N VAL A 8 31.17 -16.10 -25.77
CA VAL A 8 32.08 -14.99 -25.43
C VAL A 8 31.35 -13.65 -25.48
N PHE A 9 30.49 -13.43 -26.49
CA PHE A 9 29.71 -12.19 -26.60
C PHE A 9 28.72 -12.01 -25.44
N VAL A 10 28.07 -13.08 -24.98
CA VAL A 10 27.20 -13.06 -23.79
C VAL A 10 28.02 -12.80 -22.53
N VAL A 11 29.14 -13.49 -22.34
CA VAL A 11 30.00 -13.32 -21.16
C VAL A 11 30.59 -11.91 -21.09
N VAL A 12 31.09 -11.38 -22.21
CA VAL A 12 31.64 -10.01 -22.29
C VAL A 12 30.53 -8.96 -22.21
N GLY A 13 29.35 -9.23 -22.75
CA GLY A 13 28.19 -8.33 -22.62
C GLY A 13 27.64 -8.25 -21.20
N LEU A 14 27.75 -9.33 -20.42
CA LEU A 14 27.31 -9.39 -19.01
C LEU A 14 28.42 -9.01 -18.01
N ALA A 15 29.70 -9.06 -18.40
CA ALA A 15 30.84 -8.75 -17.53
C ALA A 15 30.89 -7.30 -16.96
N PRO A 16 30.45 -6.24 -17.68
CA PRO A 16 30.39 -4.90 -17.10
C PRO A 16 29.46 -4.82 -15.89
N GLY A 17 28.35 -5.55 -15.91
CA GLY A 17 27.37 -5.57 -14.82
C GLY A 17 27.87 -6.27 -13.55
N THR A 18 28.92 -7.09 -13.62
CA THR A 18 29.50 -7.75 -12.44
C THR A 18 30.62 -6.94 -11.79
N LEU A 19 31.22 -5.99 -12.53
CA LEU A 19 32.30 -5.12 -12.06
C LEU A 19 31.81 -3.74 -11.59
N VAL A 20 30.67 -3.26 -12.11
CA VAL A 20 29.99 -2.07 -11.60
C VAL A 20 29.04 -2.51 -10.48
N ARG A 21 29.59 -2.77 -9.29
CA ARG A 21 28.77 -2.83 -8.08
C ARG A 21 28.42 -1.40 -7.70
N THR A 22 27.19 -0.99 -7.97
CA THR A 22 26.64 0.23 -7.36
C THR A 22 26.75 0.07 -5.86
N ASN A 23 27.43 1.00 -5.18
CA ASN A 23 27.49 0.99 -3.73
C ASN A 23 26.08 1.26 -3.22
N SER A 24 25.37 0.21 -2.82
CA SER A 24 23.99 0.27 -2.32
C SER A 24 23.91 0.74 -0.86
N GLY A 25 25.04 1.13 -0.27
CA GLY A 25 25.11 1.50 1.14
C GLY A 25 24.91 0.30 2.06
N THR A 26 24.86 0.56 3.37
CA THR A 26 24.47 -0.40 4.40
C THR A 26 23.05 -0.12 4.89
N ARG A 27 22.38 -1.12 5.49
CA ARG A 27 21.07 -0.91 6.12
C ARG A 27 21.09 0.10 7.28
N SER A 28 22.26 0.41 7.82
CA SER A 28 22.40 1.41 8.88
C SER A 28 22.58 2.83 8.35
N ASP A 29 22.71 3.00 7.04
CA ASP A 29 22.87 4.32 6.44
C ASP A 29 21.56 5.10 6.58
N VAL A 30 21.66 6.40 6.86
CA VAL A 30 20.48 7.27 6.90
C VAL A 30 20.04 7.54 5.47
N ALA A 31 18.80 7.20 5.14
CA ALA A 31 18.23 7.57 3.85
C ALA A 31 18.00 9.08 3.77
N VAL A 32 18.55 9.70 2.72
CA VAL A 32 18.23 11.09 2.35
C VAL A 32 17.17 11.02 1.26
N VAL A 33 15.93 11.36 1.62
CA VAL A 33 14.79 11.26 0.73
C VAL A 33 14.44 12.65 0.19
N MET A 34 14.54 12.81 -1.12
CA MET A 34 14.08 13.98 -1.84
C MET A 34 12.61 13.82 -2.21
N VAL A 35 11.82 14.87 -2.03
CA VAL A 35 10.41 14.94 -2.44
C VAL A 35 10.27 16.09 -3.42
N THR A 36 10.03 15.77 -4.70
CA THR A 36 9.99 16.76 -5.78
C THR A 36 8.60 16.85 -6.40
N PRO A 37 8.02 18.03 -6.60
CA PRO A 37 6.70 18.16 -7.22
C PRO A 37 6.70 17.62 -8.65
N VAL A 38 5.56 17.07 -9.05
CA VAL A 38 5.27 16.61 -10.41
C VAL A 38 4.17 17.50 -10.98
N ASP A 39 4.46 18.12 -12.13
CA ASP A 39 3.55 19.09 -12.76
C ASP A 39 2.44 18.43 -13.60
N GLU A 40 2.56 17.15 -13.95
CA GLU A 40 1.56 16.42 -14.72
C GLU A 40 0.22 16.30 -13.98
N ARG A 41 -0.88 16.47 -14.71
CA ARG A 41 -2.26 16.41 -14.20
C ARG A 41 -3.18 15.52 -15.04
N GLU A 42 -2.77 15.17 -16.26
CA GLU A 42 -3.55 14.31 -17.15
C GLU A 42 -3.59 12.86 -16.68
N GLY A 43 -4.67 12.15 -16.98
CA GLY A 43 -4.83 10.73 -16.61
C GLY A 43 -5.59 10.50 -15.30
N VAL A 44 -6.16 11.55 -14.71
CA VAL A 44 -6.96 11.46 -13.49
C VAL A 44 -8.40 11.88 -13.76
N THR A 45 -9.37 11.02 -13.42
CA THR A 45 -10.80 11.26 -13.69
C THR A 45 -11.68 10.74 -12.55
N GLY A 46 -12.66 11.52 -12.11
CA GLY A 46 -13.54 11.10 -11.02
C GLY A 46 -14.11 12.27 -10.23
N ALA A 47 -14.51 11.97 -9.00
CA ALA A 47 -15.16 12.89 -8.08
C ALA A 47 -14.17 13.66 -7.20
N LEU A 48 -12.89 13.28 -7.16
CA LEU A 48 -11.89 13.92 -6.32
C LEU A 48 -11.00 14.86 -7.13
N ASP A 49 -10.73 16.04 -6.57
CA ASP A 49 -9.88 17.04 -7.21
C ASP A 49 -8.40 16.73 -6.95
N LEU A 50 -7.60 16.61 -8.02
CA LEU A 50 -6.16 16.43 -7.92
C LEU A 50 -5.48 17.70 -7.42
N ILE A 51 -4.96 17.68 -6.18
CA ILE A 51 -4.29 18.83 -5.56
C ILE A 51 -2.80 18.84 -5.88
N GLY A 52 -2.14 17.69 -5.78
CA GLY A 52 -0.69 17.62 -5.99
C GLY A 52 -0.18 16.21 -6.19
N ALA A 53 0.98 16.11 -6.82
CA ALA A 53 1.74 14.89 -6.97
C ALA A 53 3.21 15.20 -6.69
N TRP A 54 3.90 14.26 -6.05
CA TRP A 54 5.31 14.37 -5.71
C TRP A 54 6.02 13.05 -5.96
N GLU A 55 7.20 13.11 -6.54
CA GLU A 55 8.09 11.97 -6.70
C GLU A 55 9.04 11.91 -5.51
N LEU A 56 9.16 10.73 -4.90
CA LEU A 56 10.07 10.45 -3.81
C LEU A 56 11.29 9.73 -4.35
N LYS A 57 12.49 10.20 -4.01
CA LYS A 57 13.76 9.62 -4.47
C LYS A 57 14.79 9.54 -3.36
N SER A 58 15.55 8.45 -3.33
CA SER A 58 16.71 8.29 -2.45
C SER A 58 17.76 7.43 -3.13
N SER A 59 19.04 7.66 -2.80
CA SER A 59 20.13 6.77 -3.22
C SER A 59 20.33 5.58 -2.27
N HIS A 60 19.53 5.48 -1.20
CA HIS A 60 19.61 4.40 -0.24
C HIS A 60 19.17 3.06 -0.87
N GLY A 61 19.97 2.00 -0.77
CA GLY A 61 19.77 0.76 -1.52
C GLY A 61 18.54 -0.08 -1.16
N TRP A 62 17.79 0.29 -0.12
CA TRP A 62 16.51 -0.33 0.27
C TRP A 62 15.31 0.60 0.09
N PHE A 63 15.49 1.80 -0.45
CA PHE A 63 14.41 2.73 -0.72
C PHE A 63 13.60 2.31 -1.97
N GLY A 64 12.30 2.61 -1.99
CA GLY A 64 11.35 2.12 -3.00
C GLY A 64 10.47 1.00 -2.45
N GLY A 65 9.67 0.36 -3.31
CA GLY A 65 8.83 -0.77 -2.87
C GLY A 65 7.62 -0.38 -2.03
N PHE A 66 7.02 0.81 -2.20
CA PHE A 66 6.00 1.32 -1.26
C PHE A 66 4.62 0.67 -1.44
N SER A 67 4.22 -0.15 -0.47
CA SER A 67 3.03 -1.02 -0.57
C SER A 67 2.02 -0.82 0.55
N ALA A 68 2.12 0.27 1.32
CA ALA A 68 1.13 0.62 2.32
C ALA A 68 1.22 2.11 2.72
N LEU A 69 0.09 2.70 3.12
CA LEU A 69 0.06 4.07 3.64
C LEU A 69 -0.96 4.22 4.77
N VAL A 70 -0.58 4.86 5.87
CA VAL A 70 -1.51 5.18 6.95
C VAL A 70 -1.31 6.61 7.46
N ALA A 71 -2.39 7.24 7.91
CA ALA A 71 -2.31 8.56 8.53
C ALA A 71 -1.61 8.51 9.90
N ASP A 72 -0.78 9.51 10.18
CA ASP A 72 -0.18 9.77 11.49
C ASP A 72 -0.65 11.12 12.02
N GLY A 73 -1.84 11.09 12.64
CA GLY A 73 -2.54 12.29 13.06
C GLY A 73 -2.99 13.16 11.87
N ALA A 74 -3.13 14.46 12.10
CA ALA A 74 -3.66 15.40 11.10
C ALA A 74 -2.61 15.92 10.10
N ASN A 75 -1.32 15.70 10.36
CA ASN A 75 -0.22 16.30 9.61
C ASN A 75 0.88 15.30 9.25
N GLY A 76 0.59 14.00 9.30
CA GLY A 76 1.60 12.97 9.07
C GLY A 76 1.06 11.81 8.27
N LEU A 77 1.96 11.11 7.58
CA LEU A 77 1.73 9.79 7.01
C LEU A 77 2.88 8.87 7.42
N ILE A 78 2.60 7.58 7.51
CA ILE A 78 3.59 6.51 7.59
C ILE A 78 3.40 5.65 6.34
N ALA A 79 4.43 5.58 5.50
CA ALA A 79 4.47 4.71 4.34
C ALA A 79 5.24 3.43 4.68
N GLY A 80 4.72 2.27 4.28
CA GLY A 80 5.37 0.97 4.42
C GLY A 80 5.91 0.47 3.08
N THR A 81 6.97 -0.35 3.11
CA THR A 81 7.53 -0.98 1.91
C THR A 81 7.51 -2.50 1.95
N ASP A 82 7.44 -3.13 0.78
CA ASP A 82 7.58 -4.58 0.55
C ASP A 82 8.83 -5.16 1.26
N ARG A 83 9.90 -4.38 1.41
CA ARG A 83 11.13 -4.76 2.12
C ARG A 83 11.04 -4.66 3.63
N GLY A 84 9.87 -4.33 4.18
CA GLY A 84 9.62 -4.16 5.60
C GLY A 84 10.30 -2.92 6.18
N TRP A 85 10.29 -1.80 5.45
CA TRP A 85 10.73 -0.49 5.95
C TRP A 85 9.55 0.44 6.14
N LEU A 86 9.68 1.40 7.06
CA LEU A 86 8.73 2.50 7.22
C LEU A 86 9.42 3.83 6.89
N LEU A 87 8.69 4.77 6.32
CA LEU A 87 9.06 6.17 6.14
C LEU A 87 7.97 7.06 6.73
N ASP A 88 8.36 8.03 7.57
CA ASP A 88 7.40 9.03 8.04
C ASP A 88 7.46 10.27 7.12
N LEU A 89 6.30 10.81 6.79
CA LEU A 89 6.12 11.99 5.94
C LEU A 89 5.39 13.08 6.72
N ASP A 90 5.95 14.29 6.73
CA ASP A 90 5.36 15.49 7.31
C ASP A 90 4.53 16.23 6.26
N LEU A 91 3.28 16.56 6.62
CA LEU A 91 2.29 17.27 5.81
C LEU A 91 1.98 18.69 6.33
N ALA A 92 2.63 19.17 7.39
CA ALA A 92 2.33 20.47 7.99
C ALA A 92 2.66 21.67 7.08
N GLY A 93 3.50 21.46 6.07
CA GLY A 93 3.87 22.47 5.07
C GLY A 93 2.96 22.50 3.85
N ALA A 94 3.27 23.39 2.90
CA ALA A 94 2.58 23.46 1.61
C ALA A 94 2.82 22.24 0.70
N ALA A 95 3.87 21.46 0.98
CA ALA A 95 4.24 20.25 0.27
C ALA A 95 4.71 19.20 1.28
N PRO A 96 4.48 17.91 1.00
CA PRO A 96 4.94 16.82 1.84
C PRO A 96 6.47 16.79 1.91
N ARG A 97 7.01 16.35 3.05
CA ARG A 97 8.45 16.18 3.28
C ARG A 97 8.72 14.86 3.96
N ALA A 98 9.75 14.15 3.53
CA ALA A 98 10.26 13.01 4.29
C ALA A 98 10.88 13.48 5.61
N VAL A 99 10.50 12.86 6.73
CA VAL A 99 11.07 13.16 8.03
C VAL A 99 12.47 12.53 8.12
N PRO A 100 13.54 13.31 8.31
CA PRO A 100 14.90 12.79 8.32
C PRO A 100 15.11 11.71 9.39
N GLY A 101 15.79 10.61 9.02
CA GLY A 101 16.14 9.53 9.95
C GLY A 101 14.99 8.57 10.30
N THR A 102 13.81 8.72 9.69
CA THR A 102 12.66 7.84 9.96
C THR A 102 12.56 6.63 9.05
N PHE A 103 13.34 6.59 7.95
CA PHE A 103 13.43 5.42 7.08
C PHE A 103 14.07 4.25 7.85
N ARG A 104 13.25 3.33 8.36
CA ARG A 104 13.66 2.34 9.36
C ARG A 104 13.12 0.95 9.05
N PHE A 105 13.96 -0.07 9.24
CA PHE A 105 13.56 -1.46 9.07
C PHE A 105 12.68 -1.94 10.24
N VAL A 106 11.54 -2.54 9.92
CA VAL A 106 10.55 -3.05 10.88
C VAL A 106 10.18 -4.52 10.69
N GLY A 107 10.74 -5.19 9.67
CA GLY A 107 10.53 -6.62 9.44
C GLY A 107 10.93 -7.50 10.63
N VAL A 108 10.31 -8.68 10.76
CA VAL A 108 10.65 -9.63 11.84
C VAL A 108 11.88 -10.43 11.46
N ARG A 109 12.94 -10.37 12.26
CA ARG A 109 14.03 -11.35 12.13
C ARG A 109 13.57 -12.69 12.70
N THR A 110 13.65 -13.74 11.90
CA THR A 110 13.37 -15.11 12.34
C THR A 110 14.65 -15.76 12.90
N SER A 111 14.53 -16.89 13.59
CA SER A 111 15.69 -17.62 14.10
C SER A 111 16.57 -18.11 12.93
N GLY A 112 17.68 -17.41 12.66
CA GLY A 112 18.58 -17.67 11.53
C GLY A 112 18.87 -16.42 10.71
N ARG A 113 18.99 -16.57 9.38
CA ARG A 113 19.19 -15.46 8.43
C ARG A 113 17.91 -15.02 7.70
N GLY A 114 16.76 -15.59 8.06
CA GLY A 114 15.48 -15.29 7.42
C GLY A 114 14.79 -14.07 8.04
N GLU A 115 14.09 -13.29 7.22
CA GLU A 115 13.33 -12.11 7.64
C GLU A 115 11.88 -12.24 7.14
N VAL A 116 10.92 -11.89 7.99
CA VAL A 116 9.54 -11.61 7.58
C VAL A 116 9.54 -10.17 7.11
N VAL A 117 9.70 -10.03 5.81
CA VAL A 117 9.44 -8.84 5.01
C VAL A 117 8.14 -9.10 4.25
N ASP A 118 7.85 -8.29 3.23
CA ASP A 118 6.65 -8.33 2.38
C ASP A 118 5.45 -7.63 3.01
N LEU A 119 5.67 -6.38 3.44
CA LEU A 119 4.64 -5.58 4.12
C LEU A 119 3.74 -4.94 3.07
N GLU A 120 2.48 -5.39 3.02
CA GLU A 120 1.51 -5.01 1.98
C GLU A 120 0.30 -4.25 2.53
N ALA A 121 0.20 -4.04 3.85
CA ALA A 121 -0.82 -3.17 4.42
C ALA A 121 -0.43 -2.67 5.80
N LEU A 122 -0.88 -1.46 6.14
CA LEU A 122 -0.73 -0.84 7.46
C LEU A 122 -2.10 -0.45 8.02
N ALA A 123 -2.26 -0.63 9.33
CA ALA A 123 -3.37 -0.03 10.07
C ALA A 123 -2.83 0.59 11.37
N ARG A 124 -3.46 1.65 11.86
CA ARG A 124 -2.98 2.38 13.05
C ARG A 124 -4.13 2.68 14.00
N ASP A 125 -3.85 2.58 15.30
CA ASP A 125 -4.72 3.15 16.34
C ASP A 125 -4.30 4.62 16.51
N PRO A 126 -5.13 5.61 16.12
CA PRO A 126 -4.77 7.02 16.20
C PRO A 126 -4.49 7.47 17.64
N ASP A 127 -5.19 6.90 18.63
CA ASP A 127 -5.12 7.31 20.03
C ASP A 127 -3.89 6.73 20.73
N ARG A 128 -3.58 5.46 20.46
CA ARG A 128 -2.49 4.75 21.14
C ARG A 128 -1.16 4.85 20.41
N GLY A 129 -1.17 5.00 19.09
CA GLY A 129 0.05 4.86 18.28
C GLY A 129 0.44 3.41 17.99
N THR A 130 -0.42 2.44 18.33
CA THR A 130 -0.23 1.04 17.96
C THR A 130 -0.32 0.91 16.44
N LEU A 131 0.62 0.19 15.84
CA LEU A 131 0.70 -0.04 14.41
C LEU A 131 0.50 -1.53 14.12
N TRP A 132 -0.29 -1.86 13.10
CA TRP A 132 -0.39 -3.19 12.55
C TRP A 132 0.18 -3.21 11.13
N ALA A 133 0.85 -4.30 10.79
CA ALA A 133 1.37 -4.57 9.47
C ALA A 133 0.93 -5.97 9.02
N ALA A 134 0.37 -6.07 7.82
CA ALA A 134 0.09 -7.35 7.18
C ALA A 134 1.26 -7.76 6.28
N PHE A 135 1.58 -9.05 6.28
CA PHE A 135 2.68 -9.61 5.50
C PHE A 135 2.18 -10.72 4.57
N GLU A 136 2.40 -10.54 3.28
CA GLU A 136 1.74 -11.29 2.22
C GLU A 136 2.27 -12.72 2.10
N ASN A 137 3.57 -12.88 1.84
CA ASN A 137 4.27 -14.17 1.76
C ASN A 137 4.03 -15.11 2.95
N PHE A 138 3.61 -14.57 4.09
CA PHE A 138 3.43 -15.31 5.34
C PHE A 138 1.98 -15.40 5.82
N ASN A 139 1.03 -14.72 5.15
CA ASN A 139 -0.36 -14.54 5.62
C ASN A 139 -0.39 -14.21 7.12
N LEU A 140 0.41 -13.21 7.50
CA LEU A 140 0.73 -12.88 8.89
C LEU A 140 0.34 -11.44 9.20
N VAL A 141 -0.15 -11.19 10.41
CA VAL A 141 -0.30 -9.85 10.95
C VAL A 141 0.67 -9.66 12.11
N MET A 142 1.40 -8.54 12.10
CA MET A 142 2.16 -8.05 13.23
C MET A 142 1.46 -6.86 13.84
N ARG A 143 1.29 -6.86 15.16
CA ARG A 143 1.05 -5.65 15.94
C ARG A 143 2.36 -5.17 16.54
N ARG A 144 2.59 -3.87 16.52
CA ARG A 144 3.67 -3.19 17.22
C ARG A 144 3.07 -2.15 18.16
N ASP A 145 3.24 -2.39 19.44
CA ASP A 145 2.82 -1.45 20.47
C ASP A 145 3.73 -0.19 20.45
N PRO A 146 3.31 0.95 21.03
CA PRO A 146 4.05 2.22 20.94
C PRO A 146 5.45 2.17 21.55
N ASP A 147 5.70 1.23 22.47
CA ASP A 147 7.00 0.95 23.06
C ASP A 147 7.92 0.12 22.13
N GLY A 148 7.42 -0.25 20.95
CA GLY A 148 8.09 -1.07 19.95
C GLY A 148 7.87 -2.57 20.09
N THR A 149 7.15 -3.03 21.12
CA THR A 149 6.94 -4.45 21.40
C THR A 149 6.13 -5.12 20.27
N PRO A 150 6.68 -6.14 19.58
CA PRO A 150 5.97 -6.83 18.52
C PRO A 150 5.17 -8.03 19.04
N ALA A 151 4.00 -8.27 18.47
CA ALA A 151 3.24 -9.51 18.59
C ALA A 151 2.78 -9.95 17.19
N THR A 152 2.86 -11.24 16.87
CA THR A 152 2.53 -11.75 15.54
C THR A 152 1.52 -12.88 15.62
N ARG A 153 0.67 -12.98 14.59
CA ARG A 153 -0.24 -14.11 14.41
C ARG A 153 -0.40 -14.40 12.92
N ARG A 154 -0.58 -15.68 12.60
CA ARG A 154 -1.11 -16.14 11.32
C ARG A 154 -2.55 -16.62 11.54
N PRO A 155 -3.56 -15.77 11.34
CA PRO A 155 -4.96 -16.18 11.42
C PRO A 155 -5.21 -17.44 10.56
N PRO A 156 -5.76 -18.53 11.14
CA PRO A 156 -6.07 -19.74 10.39
C PRO A 156 -6.99 -19.50 9.18
N GLU A 157 -7.82 -18.48 9.25
CA GLU A 157 -8.76 -18.07 8.20
C GLU A 157 -8.04 -17.56 6.94
N MET A 158 -6.79 -17.09 7.06
CA MET A 158 -5.93 -16.68 5.94
C MET A 158 -5.00 -17.81 5.46
N ALA A 159 -5.03 -19.00 6.07
CA ALA A 159 -4.06 -20.07 5.77
C ALA A 159 -4.13 -20.62 4.34
N ARG A 160 -5.23 -20.34 3.62
CA ARG A 160 -5.44 -20.74 2.22
C ARG A 160 -5.36 -19.56 1.24
N TRP A 161 -5.06 -18.36 1.73
CA TRP A 161 -4.80 -17.22 0.83
C TRP A 161 -3.51 -17.48 0.07
N SER A 162 -3.45 -16.96 -1.16
CA SER A 162 -2.25 -17.08 -1.99
C SER A 162 -1.07 -16.47 -1.25
N ALA A 163 0.11 -17.09 -1.37
CA ALA A 163 1.33 -16.49 -0.82
C ALA A 163 1.87 -15.33 -1.68
N ASN A 164 1.28 -15.11 -2.87
CA ASN A 164 1.60 -14.07 -3.86
C ASN A 164 0.35 -13.24 -4.22
N SER A 165 -0.71 -13.34 -3.39
CA SER A 165 -1.85 -12.43 -3.47
C SER A 165 -2.60 -12.45 -2.13
N GLY A 166 -1.86 -12.15 -1.06
CA GLY A 166 -2.20 -12.36 0.35
C GLY A 166 -3.01 -11.21 0.96
N PRO A 167 -2.85 -10.90 2.28
CA PRO A 167 -3.52 -9.77 2.94
C PRO A 167 -2.94 -8.41 2.52
N GLU A 168 -3.33 -7.93 1.35
CA GLU A 168 -2.87 -6.64 0.80
C GLU A 168 -3.84 -5.50 1.09
N THR A 169 -4.94 -5.73 1.80
CA THR A 169 -5.79 -4.62 2.25
C THR A 169 -6.14 -4.84 3.69
N MET A 170 -5.82 -3.87 4.54
CA MET A 170 -6.13 -3.92 5.97
C MET A 170 -6.51 -2.53 6.46
N GLU A 171 -7.65 -2.41 7.14
CA GLU A 171 -8.02 -1.17 7.81
C GLU A 171 -8.57 -1.45 9.21
N ARG A 172 -8.15 -0.63 10.18
CA ARG A 172 -8.74 -0.62 11.53
C ARG A 172 -9.89 0.39 11.55
N LEU A 173 -11.12 -0.11 11.59
CA LEU A 173 -12.31 0.74 11.67
C LEU A 173 -12.37 1.47 13.02
N ALA A 174 -13.04 2.62 13.04
CA ALA A 174 -13.21 3.48 14.21
C ALA A 174 -13.89 2.77 15.39
N ASP A 175 -14.72 1.75 15.12
CA ASP A 175 -15.34 0.92 16.15
C ASP A 175 -14.45 -0.21 16.68
N GLY A 176 -13.20 -0.28 16.23
CA GLY A 176 -12.18 -1.25 16.65
C GLY A 176 -12.16 -2.55 15.86
N ARG A 177 -13.10 -2.76 14.93
CA ARG A 177 -13.07 -3.91 14.01
C ARG A 177 -11.92 -3.76 13.01
N PHE A 178 -11.46 -4.89 12.45
CA PHE A 178 -10.47 -4.89 11.37
C PHE A 178 -11.06 -5.48 10.11
N LEU A 179 -11.04 -4.68 9.04
CA LEU A 179 -11.31 -5.13 7.68
C LEU A 179 -10.02 -5.68 7.09
N MET A 180 -10.07 -6.87 6.50
CA MET A 180 -8.97 -7.43 5.72
C MET A 180 -9.49 -8.04 4.41
N LEU A 181 -8.83 -7.75 3.29
CA LEU A 181 -9.11 -8.38 2.00
C LEU A 181 -7.86 -9.08 1.48
N ALA A 182 -8.07 -10.21 0.79
CA ALA A 182 -7.04 -10.79 -0.04
C ALA A 182 -6.97 -10.06 -1.38
N GLU A 183 -5.78 -9.80 -1.91
CA GLU A 183 -5.61 -9.34 -3.30
C GLU A 183 -6.04 -10.43 -4.29
N GLY A 184 -5.73 -11.69 -3.93
CA GLY A 184 -5.95 -12.83 -4.78
C GLY A 184 -7.38 -13.31 -4.78
N ARG A 185 -7.90 -13.56 -5.99
CA ARG A 185 -9.10 -14.39 -6.15
C ARG A 185 -8.72 -15.87 -6.04
N GLN A 186 -9.57 -16.65 -5.37
CA GLN A 186 -9.51 -18.11 -5.48
C GLN A 186 -9.73 -18.51 -6.95
N ARG A 187 -9.07 -19.59 -7.40
CA ARG A 187 -9.20 -20.07 -8.78
C ARG A 187 -10.67 -20.29 -9.15
N GLY A 188 -11.16 -19.57 -10.17
CA GLY A 188 -12.54 -19.64 -10.64
C GLY A 188 -13.53 -18.75 -9.89
N ALA A 189 -13.08 -18.00 -8.88
CA ALA A 189 -13.89 -16.98 -8.21
C ALA A 189 -13.81 -15.64 -8.96
N THR A 190 -14.90 -14.88 -8.91
CA THR A 190 -14.97 -13.50 -9.42
C THR A 190 -14.79 -12.46 -8.32
N SER A 191 -14.72 -12.90 -7.06
CA SER A 191 -14.61 -12.05 -5.87
C SER A 191 -13.42 -12.44 -5.01
N HIS A 192 -12.98 -11.47 -4.23
CA HIS A 192 -11.87 -11.55 -3.29
C HIS A 192 -12.34 -12.08 -1.93
N GLN A 193 -11.46 -12.76 -1.21
CA GLN A 193 -11.78 -13.19 0.16
C GLN A 193 -11.72 -12.00 1.11
N GLY A 194 -12.73 -11.84 1.96
CA GLY A 194 -12.75 -10.80 2.98
C GLY A 194 -12.94 -11.38 4.39
N LEU A 195 -12.28 -10.77 5.37
CA LEU A 195 -12.43 -11.06 6.79
C LEU A 195 -12.72 -9.75 7.53
N LEU A 196 -13.71 -9.80 8.41
CA LEU A 196 -14.02 -8.71 9.32
C LEU A 196 -13.83 -9.21 10.75
N PHE A 197 -12.69 -8.89 11.35
CA PHE A 197 -12.38 -9.25 12.72
C PHE A 197 -13.13 -8.33 13.69
N PRO A 198 -13.68 -8.85 14.80
CA PRO A 198 -14.36 -8.04 15.80
C PRO A 198 -13.41 -7.17 16.65
N GLY A 199 -12.10 -7.26 16.41
CA GLY A 199 -11.04 -6.60 17.16
C GLY A 199 -9.67 -6.93 16.57
N ASP A 200 -8.62 -6.76 17.37
CA ASP A 200 -7.22 -7.00 17.00
C ASP A 200 -6.99 -8.41 16.41
N PRO A 201 -6.55 -8.54 15.15
CA PRO A 201 -6.36 -9.83 14.48
C PRO A 201 -5.20 -10.66 15.03
N VAL A 202 -4.33 -10.06 15.87
CA VAL A 202 -3.26 -10.77 16.58
C VAL A 202 -3.80 -11.56 17.78
N VAL A 203 -5.00 -11.21 18.27
CA VAL A 203 -5.70 -11.98 19.31
C VAL A 203 -6.48 -13.15 18.66
N PRO A 204 -6.61 -14.32 19.33
CA PRO A 204 -7.41 -15.44 18.82
C PRO A 204 -8.91 -15.14 18.85
N VAL A 205 -9.39 -14.42 17.83
CA VAL A 205 -10.81 -14.12 17.60
C VAL A 205 -11.26 -14.68 16.26
N ILE A 206 -12.53 -15.07 16.17
CA ILE A 206 -13.14 -15.57 14.94
C ILE A 206 -13.66 -14.38 14.14
N PRO A 207 -13.18 -14.13 12.90
CA PRO A 207 -13.72 -13.09 12.04
C PRO A 207 -15.02 -13.53 11.36
N LEU A 208 -15.82 -12.54 10.93
CA LEU A 208 -16.88 -12.76 9.95
C LEU A 208 -16.25 -12.85 8.56
N ALA A 209 -16.48 -13.95 7.84
CA ALA A 209 -15.98 -14.13 6.48
C ALA A 209 -17.01 -13.65 5.44
N PHE A 210 -16.56 -12.92 4.43
CA PHE A 210 -17.40 -12.38 3.35
C PHE A 210 -16.64 -12.39 2.02
N ARG A 211 -17.27 -11.89 0.95
CA ARG A 211 -16.64 -11.75 -0.37
C ARG A 211 -16.61 -10.30 -0.81
N PHE A 212 -15.47 -9.79 -1.28
CA PHE A 212 -15.40 -8.47 -1.89
C PHE A 212 -15.52 -8.61 -3.41
N ALA A 213 -16.61 -8.10 -3.96
CA ALA A 213 -16.85 -8.04 -5.40
C ALA A 213 -16.25 -6.75 -5.96
N ALA A 214 -14.94 -6.80 -6.26
CA ALA A 214 -14.29 -5.73 -7.01
C ALA A 214 -14.86 -5.65 -8.44
N PRO A 215 -14.84 -4.47 -9.07
CA PRO A 215 -15.02 -4.34 -10.51
C PRO A 215 -14.14 -5.32 -11.29
N PRO A 216 -14.55 -5.77 -12.49
CA PRO A 216 -13.77 -6.72 -13.28
C PRO A 216 -12.32 -6.28 -13.44
N ASP A 217 -11.41 -7.25 -13.29
CA ASP A 217 -9.96 -7.08 -13.45
C ASP A 217 -9.28 -6.15 -12.42
N TYR A 218 -10.01 -5.67 -11.41
CA TYR A 218 -9.44 -4.88 -10.32
C TYR A 218 -9.21 -5.72 -9.06
N ASP A 219 -8.07 -5.51 -8.42
CA ASP A 219 -7.64 -6.18 -7.22
C ASP A 219 -7.46 -5.15 -6.09
N PRO A 220 -7.94 -5.43 -4.86
CA PRO A 220 -7.80 -4.51 -3.73
C PRO A 220 -6.39 -4.55 -3.18
N VAL A 221 -5.80 -3.37 -2.98
CA VAL A 221 -4.39 -3.22 -2.61
C VAL A 221 -4.15 -2.29 -1.41
N ASP A 222 -5.16 -1.55 -0.94
CA ASP A 222 -5.15 -0.90 0.39
C ASP A 222 -6.55 -0.32 0.72
N ALA A 223 -6.77 0.13 1.96
CA ALA A 223 -8.01 0.80 2.36
C ALA A 223 -7.84 1.82 3.50
N THR A 224 -8.72 2.82 3.54
CA THR A 224 -8.77 3.81 4.62
C THR A 224 -10.21 4.22 4.95
N GLN A 225 -10.53 4.39 6.22
CA GLN A 225 -11.87 4.77 6.66
C GLN A 225 -12.06 6.30 6.66
N LEU A 226 -13.21 6.72 6.14
CA LEU A 226 -13.71 8.08 6.21
C LEU A 226 -14.40 8.38 7.55
N PRO A 227 -14.50 9.66 7.96
CA PRO A 227 -15.15 10.08 9.19
C PRO A 227 -16.62 9.64 9.34
N ASP A 228 -17.34 9.49 8.23
CA ASP A 228 -18.74 9.03 8.23
C ASP A 228 -18.88 7.50 8.38
N GLY A 229 -17.75 6.79 8.41
CA GLY A 229 -17.63 5.36 8.59
C GLY A 229 -17.54 4.55 7.29
N ARG A 230 -17.73 5.17 6.12
CA ARG A 230 -17.46 4.53 4.82
C ARG A 230 -15.96 4.26 4.67
N VAL A 231 -15.60 3.32 3.83
CA VAL A 231 -14.22 2.94 3.53
C VAL A 231 -13.92 3.29 2.08
N LEU A 232 -12.78 3.94 1.86
CA LEU A 232 -12.16 4.04 0.56
C LEU A 232 -11.26 2.82 0.36
N ILE A 233 -11.40 2.18 -0.80
CA ILE A 233 -10.66 0.97 -1.17
C ILE A 233 -9.85 1.32 -2.40
N LEU A 234 -8.52 1.20 -2.30
CA LEU A 234 -7.62 1.35 -3.43
C LEU A 234 -7.62 0.05 -4.23
N LEU A 235 -7.79 0.20 -5.54
CA LEU A 235 -7.90 -0.90 -6.48
C LEU A 235 -6.85 -0.73 -7.57
N ARG A 236 -6.18 -1.83 -7.91
CA ARG A 236 -5.21 -1.91 -9.00
C ARG A 236 -5.70 -2.84 -10.09
N ARG A 237 -5.40 -2.49 -11.34
CA ARG A 237 -5.53 -3.39 -12.49
C ARG A 237 -4.23 -3.41 -13.26
N VAL A 238 -3.74 -4.61 -13.57
CA VAL A 238 -2.54 -4.80 -14.38
C VAL A 238 -2.93 -5.30 -15.77
N GLU A 239 -2.62 -4.51 -16.80
CA GLU A 239 -2.65 -4.95 -18.18
C GLU A 239 -1.26 -5.47 -18.58
N TYR A 240 -1.17 -6.79 -18.83
CA TYR A 240 0.05 -7.49 -19.22
C TYR A 240 0.49 -7.19 -20.67
N ALA A 241 0.72 -5.92 -20.97
CA ALA A 241 1.36 -5.43 -22.19
C ALA A 241 2.89 -5.36 -22.02
N ILE A 242 3.62 -4.97 -23.07
CA ILE A 242 5.06 -4.68 -22.99
C ILE A 242 5.29 -3.21 -23.38
N PRO A 243 5.64 -2.31 -22.43
CA PRO A 243 5.72 -2.55 -20.98
C PRO A 243 4.33 -2.78 -20.36
N ALA A 244 4.28 -3.39 -19.17
CA ALA A 244 3.04 -3.56 -18.41
C ALA A 244 2.40 -2.19 -18.13
N ARG A 245 1.08 -2.13 -18.11
CA ARG A 245 0.33 -0.91 -17.81
C ARG A 245 -0.51 -1.11 -16.57
N PHE A 246 -0.53 -0.10 -15.73
CA PHE A 246 -1.29 -0.11 -14.50
C PHE A 246 -2.42 0.91 -14.62
N ASP A 247 -3.59 0.53 -14.14
CA ASP A 247 -4.68 1.45 -13.87
C ASP A 247 -5.04 1.33 -12.39
N THR A 248 -5.30 2.48 -11.78
CA THR A 248 -5.71 2.56 -10.39
C THR A 248 -7.12 3.14 -10.30
N ALA A 249 -7.90 2.63 -9.36
CA ALA A 249 -9.20 3.19 -9.01
C ALA A 249 -9.36 3.31 -7.50
N ILE A 250 -10.18 4.25 -7.07
CA ILE A 250 -10.63 4.34 -5.67
C ILE A 250 -12.12 4.08 -5.67
N ALA A 251 -12.53 3.08 -4.90
CA ALA A 251 -13.93 2.77 -4.64
C ALA A 251 -14.35 3.20 -3.24
N VAL A 252 -15.61 3.56 -3.05
CA VAL A 252 -16.21 3.84 -1.74
C VAL A 252 -17.25 2.77 -1.41
N ALA A 253 -17.24 2.27 -0.18
CA ALA A 253 -18.19 1.26 0.30
C ALA A 253 -18.53 1.46 1.79
N ASP A 254 -19.75 1.11 2.19
CA ASP A 254 -20.15 1.12 3.61
C ASP A 254 -19.87 -0.25 4.24
N PRO A 255 -18.93 -0.37 5.21
CA PRO A 255 -18.64 -1.64 5.87
C PRO A 255 -19.82 -2.17 6.72
N ARG A 256 -20.85 -1.35 7.01
CA ARG A 256 -22.08 -1.80 7.68
C ARG A 256 -22.94 -2.70 6.79
N ALA A 257 -22.68 -2.74 5.49
CA ALA A 257 -23.35 -3.64 4.55
C ALA A 257 -22.75 -5.06 4.52
N ILE A 258 -21.57 -5.27 5.13
CA ILE A 258 -20.91 -6.58 5.15
C ILE A 258 -21.77 -7.61 5.88
N ARG A 259 -22.03 -8.75 5.23
CA ARG A 259 -22.76 -9.90 5.79
C ARG A 259 -21.95 -11.16 5.53
N GLU A 260 -22.12 -12.16 6.40
CA GLU A 260 -21.41 -13.42 6.30
C GLU A 260 -21.74 -14.13 4.97
N GLY A 261 -20.71 -14.55 4.23
CA GLY A 261 -20.85 -15.26 2.95
C GLY A 261 -21.34 -14.42 1.76
N GLU A 262 -21.84 -13.21 1.99
CA GLU A 262 -22.40 -12.33 0.97
C GLU A 262 -21.32 -11.48 0.27
N ALA A 263 -21.67 -10.97 -0.92
CA ALA A 263 -20.84 -10.04 -1.65
C ALA A 263 -20.97 -8.61 -1.08
N TRP A 264 -19.85 -8.00 -0.74
CA TRP A 264 -19.68 -6.59 -0.47
C TRP A 264 -19.02 -5.92 -1.67
N GLN A 265 -19.55 -4.80 -2.12
CA GLN A 265 -19.06 -4.09 -3.31
C GLN A 265 -18.96 -2.59 -3.03
N GLY A 266 -18.04 -1.92 -3.73
CA GLY A 266 -17.88 -0.48 -3.70
C GLY A 266 -18.23 0.19 -5.02
N GLU A 267 -18.50 1.48 -4.97
CA GLU A 267 -18.69 2.34 -6.15
C GLU A 267 -17.37 3.03 -6.50
N ILE A 268 -16.89 2.89 -7.74
CA ILE A 268 -15.70 3.63 -8.20
C ILE A 268 -16.01 5.12 -8.25
N ILE A 269 -15.27 5.91 -7.48
CA ILE A 269 -15.36 7.37 -7.46
C ILE A 269 -14.18 8.06 -8.13
N GLN A 270 -13.06 7.36 -8.29
CA GLN A 270 -11.84 7.92 -8.87
C GLN A 270 -11.13 6.89 -9.74
N ARG A 271 -10.52 7.34 -10.84
CA ARG A 271 -9.62 6.57 -11.70
C ARG A 271 -8.36 7.37 -11.99
N MET A 272 -7.26 6.63 -12.10
CA MET A 272 -5.90 7.11 -12.34
C MET A 272 -5.26 6.19 -13.38
N SER A 273 -4.77 6.78 -14.47
CA SER A 273 -4.19 6.08 -15.62
C SER A 273 -3.23 7.01 -16.37
N GLY A 274 -2.74 6.57 -17.53
CA GLY A 274 -1.86 7.38 -18.38
C GLY A 274 -0.40 7.32 -17.96
N ALA A 275 0.42 8.24 -18.46
CA ALA A 275 1.88 8.14 -18.40
C ALA A 275 2.49 8.38 -17.00
N VAL A 276 1.79 9.12 -16.13
CA VAL A 276 2.27 9.45 -14.77
C VAL A 276 1.42 8.78 -13.71
N PHE A 277 0.10 8.73 -13.87
CA PHE A 277 -0.80 8.15 -12.87
C PHE A 277 -1.25 6.73 -13.18
N GLY A 278 -0.83 6.16 -14.31
CA GLY A 278 -0.92 4.73 -14.61
C GLY A 278 0.26 3.97 -14.03
N ASP A 279 0.49 4.14 -12.73
CA ASP A 279 1.59 3.52 -11.96
C ASP A 279 1.02 2.54 -10.93
N ASN A 280 1.89 1.82 -10.23
CA ASN A 280 1.53 0.79 -9.26
C ASN A 280 1.13 1.38 -7.90
N PHE A 281 -0.03 2.03 -7.79
CA PHE A 281 -0.52 2.55 -6.51
C PHE A 281 -0.95 1.41 -5.57
N GLU A 282 -0.36 1.37 -4.38
CA GLU A 282 -0.51 0.28 -3.40
C GLU A 282 -0.73 0.78 -1.96
N GLY A 283 -0.82 2.09 -1.73
CA GLY A 283 -1.18 2.61 -0.41
C GLY A 283 -2.17 3.75 -0.46
N ILE A 284 -3.12 3.81 0.47
CA ILE A 284 -4.12 4.88 0.60
C ILE A 284 -4.33 5.33 2.04
N ALA A 285 -4.37 6.64 2.28
CA ALA A 285 -4.68 7.20 3.59
C ALA A 285 -5.58 8.42 3.48
N PHE A 286 -6.54 8.53 4.40
CA PHE A 286 -7.33 9.74 4.58
C PHE A 286 -6.77 10.58 5.73
N VAL A 287 -6.52 11.87 5.47
CA VAL A 287 -6.09 12.84 6.48
C VAL A 287 -7.18 13.91 6.62
N PRO A 288 -7.89 13.99 7.75
CA PRO A 288 -8.96 14.96 7.95
C PRO A 288 -8.43 16.40 7.96
N ALA A 289 -9.23 17.33 7.47
CA ALA A 289 -8.94 18.75 7.59
C ALA A 289 -9.10 19.21 9.05
N ALA A 290 -8.26 20.15 9.47
CA ALA A 290 -8.26 20.62 10.86
C ALA A 290 -9.51 21.43 11.23
N ASP A 291 -10.12 22.10 10.26
CA ASP A 291 -11.30 22.95 10.42
C ASP A 291 -12.62 22.17 10.30
N ASP A 292 -12.65 21.14 9.45
CA ASP A 292 -13.80 20.26 9.28
C ASP A 292 -13.34 18.81 9.08
N PRO A 293 -13.44 17.95 10.12
CA PRO A 293 -13.05 16.56 10.01
C PRO A 293 -13.81 15.77 8.95
N ALA A 294 -15.00 16.21 8.51
CA ALA A 294 -15.76 15.56 7.43
C ALA A 294 -15.14 15.81 6.04
N ARG A 295 -14.23 16.76 5.95
CA ARG A 295 -13.40 17.07 4.77
C ARG A 295 -11.97 16.64 5.03
N GLY A 296 -11.15 16.61 4.00
CA GLY A 296 -9.74 16.28 4.17
C GLY A 296 -9.03 16.04 2.86
N ALA A 297 -7.97 15.25 2.94
CA ALA A 297 -7.21 14.83 1.79
C ALA A 297 -7.14 13.30 1.73
N VAL A 298 -7.32 12.76 0.52
CA VAL A 298 -6.99 11.36 0.23
C VAL A 298 -5.60 11.35 -0.38
N TRP A 299 -4.69 10.62 0.26
CA TRP A 299 -3.34 10.40 -0.20
C TRP A 299 -3.21 9.00 -0.75
N VAL A 300 -2.54 8.85 -1.89
CA VAL A 300 -2.17 7.54 -2.43
C VAL A 300 -0.67 7.51 -2.73
N ILE A 301 -0.04 6.37 -2.53
CA ILE A 301 1.39 6.16 -2.82
C ILE A 301 1.59 5.02 -3.82
N ALA A 302 2.51 5.22 -4.76
CA ALA A 302 2.90 4.24 -5.76
C ALA A 302 4.19 3.53 -5.36
N ASP A 303 4.17 2.23 -5.63
CA ASP A 303 5.33 1.37 -5.67
C ASP A 303 6.07 1.55 -7.01
N ASP A 304 7.40 1.48 -6.93
CA ASP A 304 8.27 1.51 -8.10
C ASP A 304 8.64 0.11 -8.64
N ASN A 305 8.22 -0.99 -7.98
CA ASN A 305 8.62 -2.38 -8.24
C ASN A 305 10.13 -2.55 -8.55
N PHE A 306 10.99 -1.62 -8.13
CA PHE A 306 12.40 -1.54 -8.54
C PHE A 306 12.60 -1.54 -10.08
N SER A 307 11.58 -1.13 -10.81
CA SER A 307 11.54 -1.00 -12.26
C SER A 307 11.95 0.41 -12.68
N VAL A 308 12.77 0.52 -13.72
CA VAL A 308 13.14 1.83 -14.29
C VAL A 308 11.96 2.59 -14.90
N PHE A 309 10.80 1.93 -15.07
CA PHE A 309 9.60 2.50 -15.68
C PHE A 309 8.57 3.02 -14.67
N GLN A 310 8.71 2.66 -13.40
CA GLN A 310 7.78 3.04 -12.33
C GLN A 310 8.45 3.99 -11.35
N ARG A 311 7.65 4.70 -10.56
CA ARG A 311 8.12 5.76 -9.68
C ARG A 311 7.46 5.66 -8.32
N SER A 312 8.21 5.98 -7.26
CA SER A 312 7.61 6.25 -5.96
C SER A 312 6.88 7.61 -6.00
N LEU A 313 5.59 7.58 -6.32
CA LEU A 313 4.74 8.78 -6.39
C LEU A 313 3.85 8.88 -5.16
N LEU A 314 3.77 10.06 -4.56
CA LEU A 314 2.76 10.41 -3.57
C LEU A 314 1.80 11.40 -4.21
N VAL A 315 0.51 11.08 -4.22
CA VAL A 315 -0.53 11.89 -4.85
C VAL A 315 -1.57 12.29 -3.82
N ARG A 316 -2.01 13.54 -3.88
CA ARG A 316 -3.02 14.12 -3.01
C ARG A 316 -4.25 14.52 -3.78
N PHE A 317 -5.38 14.06 -3.30
CA PHE A 317 -6.71 14.47 -3.72
C PHE A 317 -7.42 15.25 -2.61
N ASP A 318 -8.27 16.21 -2.97
CA ASP A 318 -9.19 16.82 -2.03
C ASP A 318 -10.42 15.93 -1.82
N TRP A 319 -10.79 15.74 -0.57
CA TRP A 319 -12.06 15.17 -0.18
C TRP A 319 -12.94 16.30 0.36
N ALA A 320 -13.70 16.90 -0.54
CA ALA A 320 -14.84 17.72 -0.17
C ALA A 320 -16.03 16.81 0.17
N LEU A 321 -16.90 17.25 1.07
CA LEU A 321 -18.20 16.60 1.31
C LEU A 321 -18.89 16.38 -0.04
N GLN A 322 -18.89 15.12 -0.50
CA GLN A 322 -19.64 14.75 -1.68
C GLN A 322 -21.11 14.83 -1.29
N THR A 323 -21.76 15.96 -1.55
CA THR A 323 -23.22 16.02 -1.56
C THR A 323 -23.67 14.94 -2.51
N ALA A 324 -24.41 13.94 -2.00
CA ALA A 324 -25.02 12.90 -2.80
C ALA A 324 -25.63 13.55 -4.05
N ARG A 325 -25.08 13.26 -5.23
CA ARG A 325 -25.74 13.71 -6.45
C ARG A 325 -27.10 13.01 -6.49
N PRO A 326 -28.19 13.76 -6.73
CA PRO A 326 -29.56 13.26 -6.65
C PRO A 326 -29.83 12.13 -7.64
#